data_AF-A0A249ST95-F1
#
_entry.id   AF-A0A249ST95-F1
#
_cell.length_a   1.000
_cell.length_b   1.000
_cell.length_c   1.000
_cell.angle_alpha   90.00
_cell.angle_beta   90.00
_cell.angle_gamma   90.00
#
_symmetry.space_group_name_H-M   'P 1'
#
loop_
_entity.id
_entity.type
_entity.pdbx_description
1 polymer ?
#
loop_
_entity_poly.entity_id
_entity_poly.type
_entity_poly.pdbx_seq_one_letter_code
_entity_poly.pdbx_strand_id
1 'polypeptide(L)'
;MKKQNVPQPYVNMLQDLHARLFEVPITFRDQVCEECGWSIPTFYRKMKSIDRMSDTGRRRLIPALSNAEKEKIMSVLDEVYLEFWQYCEKYRPEKK
;
A
#
# COMPACT_ATOMS: atom_id res chain seq x y z
N MET A 1 32.27 -4.13 -18.03
CA MET A 1 31.56 -2.85 -18.25
C MET A 1 31.51 -2.10 -16.92
N LYS A 2 32.19 -0.95 -16.82
CA LYS A 2 32.19 -0.13 -15.59
C LYS A 2 30.86 0.62 -15.53
N LYS A 3 30.03 0.35 -14.50
CA LYS A 3 28.82 1.14 -14.23
C LYS A 3 29.27 2.58 -13.96
N GLN A 4 28.89 3.51 -14.83
CA GLN A 4 29.14 4.94 -14.60
C GLN A 4 28.34 5.36 -13.37
N ASN A 5 29.05 5.87 -12.36
CA ASN A 5 28.46 6.46 -11.17
C ASN A 5 28.09 7.91 -11.53
N VAL A 6 26.88 8.11 -12.06
CA VAL A 6 26.35 9.46 -12.29
C VAL A 6 26.21 10.12 -10.91
N PRO A 7 26.81 11.30 -10.66
CA PRO A 7 26.62 12.00 -9.40
C PRO A 7 25.13 12.32 -9.28
N GLN A 8 24.44 11.59 -8.39
CA GLN A 8 23.07 11.94 -8.05
C GLN A 8 23.12 13.36 -7.47
N PRO A 9 22.33 14.32 -7.98
CA PRO A 9 22.25 15.64 -7.37
C PRO A 9 21.96 15.46 -5.87
N TYR A 10 22.54 16.30 -5.00
CA TYR A 10 22.29 16.22 -3.56
C TYR A 10 20.78 16.33 -3.30
N VAL A 11 20.10 15.19 -3.19
CA VAL A 11 18.65 15.15 -3.05
C VAL A 11 18.32 15.55 -1.63
N ASN A 12 17.50 16.60 -1.47
CA ASN A 12 16.97 16.97 -0.18
C ASN A 12 16.16 15.78 0.38
N MET A 13 16.62 15.21 1.49
CA MET A 13 16.01 14.03 2.11
C MET A 13 14.51 14.23 2.39
N LEU A 14 14.11 15.41 2.85
CA LEU A 14 12.70 15.70 3.11
C LEU A 14 11.88 15.69 1.81
N GLN A 15 12.41 16.31 0.74
CA GLN A 15 11.76 16.29 -0.57
C GLN A 15 11.61 14.86 -1.11
N ASP A 16 12.67 14.05 -1.01
CA ASP A 16 12.67 12.67 -1.48
C ASP A 16 11.67 11.78 -0.73
N LEU A 17 11.72 11.82 0.60
CA LEU A 17 10.81 11.05 1.44
C LEU A 17 9.37 11.50 1.26
N HIS A 18 9.12 12.82 1.14
CA HIS A 18 7.79 13.35 0.86
C HIS A 18 7.26 12.85 -0.48
N ALA A 19 8.05 12.92 -1.56
CA ALA A 19 7.65 12.37 -2.85
C ALA A 19 7.35 10.87 -2.77
N ARG A 20 8.20 10.09 -2.10
CA ARG A 20 8.00 8.65 -1.95
C ARG A 20 6.77 8.30 -1.10
N LEU A 21 6.45 9.08 -0.07
CA LEU A 21 5.24 8.92 0.74
C LEU A 21 3.94 9.14 -0.07
N PHE A 22 3.96 10.00 -1.10
CA PHE A 22 2.83 10.15 -2.02
C PHE A 22 2.66 8.94 -2.94
N GLU A 23 3.75 8.25 -3.29
CA GLU A 23 3.70 7.05 -4.13
C GLU A 23 3.16 5.83 -3.37
N VAL A 24 3.46 5.69 -2.07
CA VAL A 24 2.99 4.56 -1.24
C VAL A 24 1.49 4.26 -1.38
N PRO A 25 0.55 5.22 -1.18
CA PRO A 25 -0.87 4.94 -1.32
C PRO A 25 -1.30 4.65 -2.77
N ILE A 26 -0.55 5.15 -3.76
CA ILE A 26 -0.81 4.88 -5.19
C ILE A 26 -0.45 3.43 -5.49
N THR A 27 0.77 3.01 -5.16
CA THR A 27 1.23 1.62 -5.33
C THR A 27 0.34 0.63 -4.58
N PHE A 28 0.00 0.93 -3.32
CA PHE A 28 -0.90 0.11 -2.53
C PHE A 28 -2.26 -0.10 -3.23
N ARG A 29 -2.87 0.98 -3.72
CA ARG A 29 -4.14 0.88 -4.45
C ARG A 29 -4.01 0.00 -5.68
N ASP A 30 -2.97 0.22 -6.48
CA ASP A 30 -2.81 -0.46 -7.76
C ASP A 30 -2.55 -1.97 -7.57
N GLN A 31 -1.72 -2.34 -6.59
CA GLN A 31 -1.48 -3.74 -6.23
C GLN A 31 -2.71 -4.41 -5.61
N VAL A 32 -3.46 -3.72 -4.73
CA VAL A 32 -4.75 -4.26 -4.24
C VAL A 32 -5.73 -4.48 -5.39
N CYS A 33 -5.76 -3.58 -6.38
CA CYS A 33 -6.61 -3.73 -7.56
C CYS A 33 -6.23 -4.95 -8.38
N GLU A 34 -4.94 -5.15 -8.63
CA GLU A 34 -4.41 -6.30 -9.36
C GLU A 34 -4.74 -7.62 -8.64
N GLU A 35 -4.36 -7.73 -7.36
CA GLU A 35 -4.47 -8.97 -6.60
C GLU A 35 -5.92 -9.36 -6.25
N CYS A 36 -6.80 -8.38 -6.06
CA CYS A 36 -8.22 -8.63 -5.80
C CYS A 36 -9.08 -8.62 -7.08
N GLY A 37 -8.49 -8.40 -8.27
CA GLY A 37 -9.22 -8.28 -9.53
C GLY A 37 -10.21 -7.11 -9.56
N TRP A 38 -9.89 -6.02 -8.88
CA TRP A 38 -10.74 -4.83 -8.79
C TRP A 38 -10.34 -3.78 -9.83
N SER A 39 -11.33 -3.03 -10.30
CA SER A 39 -11.08 -1.75 -10.95
C SER A 39 -10.82 -0.66 -9.91
N ILE A 40 -10.15 0.43 -10.30
CA ILE A 40 -9.98 1.62 -9.43
C ILE A 40 -11.33 2.12 -8.85
N PRO A 41 -12.42 2.23 -9.65
CA PRO A 41 -13.74 2.54 -9.08
C PRO A 41 -14.24 1.53 -8.03
N THR A 42 -13.99 0.23 -8.23
CA THR A 42 -14.34 -0.81 -7.25
C THR A 42 -13.58 -0.63 -5.95
N PHE A 43 -12.28 -0.36 -6.02
CA PHE A 43 -11.46 -0.07 -4.84
C PHE A 43 -12.06 1.05 -4.00
N TYR A 44 -12.35 2.20 -4.60
CA TYR A 44 -12.92 3.34 -3.86
C TYR A 44 -14.35 3.09 -3.35
N ARG A 45 -15.15 2.25 -4.04
CA ARG A 45 -16.46 1.82 -3.50
C ARG A 45 -16.29 0.92 -2.28
N LYS A 46 -15.40 -0.07 -2.35
CA LYS A 46 -15.10 -1.01 -1.25
C LYS A 46 -14.50 -0.28 -0.05
N MET A 47 -13.59 0.66 -0.26
CA MET A 47 -12.98 1.50 0.79
C MET A 47 -14.03 2.27 1.62
N LYS A 48 -15.13 2.70 0.98
CA LYS A 48 -16.24 3.41 1.65
C LYS A 48 -17.35 2.48 2.16
N SER A 49 -17.25 1.18 1.89
CA SER A 49 -18.30 0.24 2.27
C SER A 49 -18.21 -0.09 3.75
N ILE A 50 -19.37 -0.22 4.39
CA ILE A 50 -19.50 -0.62 5.79
C ILE A 50 -20.12 -2.01 5.87
N ASP A 51 -19.75 -2.76 6.90
CA ASP A 51 -20.39 -4.03 7.21
C ASP A 51 -21.88 -3.80 7.52
N ARG A 52 -22.73 -4.71 7.04
CA ARG A 52 -24.19 -4.58 7.17
C ARG A 52 -24.73 -5.65 8.11
N MET A 53 -25.81 -5.34 8.82
CA MET A 53 -26.57 -6.37 9.54
C MET A 53 -27.63 -6.96 8.61
N SER A 54 -27.83 -8.27 8.67
CA SER A 54 -28.91 -8.93 7.93
C SER A 54 -30.26 -8.61 8.56
N ASP A 55 -31.21 -8.17 7.73
CA ASP A 55 -32.59 -7.90 8.13
C ASP A 55 -33.42 -9.19 8.31
N THR A 56 -32.89 -10.34 7.93
CA THR A 56 -33.52 -11.64 8.17
C THR A 56 -33.28 -12.09 9.61
N GLY A 57 -34.29 -12.73 10.22
CA GLY A 57 -34.48 -12.91 11.68
C GLY A 57 -33.36 -13.56 12.52
N ARG A 58 -32.19 -13.84 11.95
CA ARG A 58 -30.95 -14.04 12.69
C ARG A 58 -30.01 -12.87 12.37
N ARG A 59 -29.82 -11.94 13.31
CA ARG A 59 -28.86 -10.83 13.17
C ARG A 59 -27.47 -11.39 12.82
N ARG A 60 -27.09 -11.35 11.55
CA ARG A 60 -25.78 -11.78 11.07
C ARG A 60 -25.06 -10.58 10.46
N LEU A 61 -23.77 -10.44 10.78
CA LEU A 61 -22.90 -9.47 10.14
C LEU A 61 -22.56 -9.95 8.72
N ILE A 62 -22.82 -9.09 7.74
CA ILE A 62 -22.44 -9.26 6.33
C ILE A 62 -21.25 -8.32 6.10
N PRO A 63 -20.02 -8.85 6.02
CA PRO A 63 -18.84 -8.01 5.88
C PRO A 63 -18.76 -7.41 4.48
N ALA A 64 -18.26 -6.18 4.38
CA ALA A 64 -18.02 -5.49 3.12
C ALA A 64 -16.87 -6.12 2.30
N LEU A 65 -15.94 -6.77 3.01
CA LEU A 65 -14.79 -7.47 2.47
C LEU A 65 -14.85 -8.96 2.87
N SER A 66 -14.59 -9.83 1.91
CA SER A 66 -14.36 -11.25 2.17
C SER A 66 -13.07 -11.47 2.95
N ASN A 67 -12.91 -12.65 3.57
CA ASN A 67 -11.67 -12.97 4.30
C ASN A 67 -10.45 -13.00 3.36
N ALA A 68 -10.61 -13.51 2.14
CA ALA A 68 -9.53 -13.53 1.15
C ALA A 68 -9.11 -12.12 0.73
N GLU A 69 -10.08 -11.21 0.51
CA GLU A 69 -9.79 -9.79 0.24
C GLU A 69 -9.02 -9.16 1.41
N LYS A 70 -9.41 -9.43 2.66
CA LYS A 70 -8.72 -8.90 3.85
C LYS A 70 -7.28 -9.39 3.97
N GLU A 71 -7.07 -10.70 3.81
CA GLU A 71 -5.73 -11.30 3.85
C GLU A 71 -4.83 -10.69 2.77
N LYS A 72 -5.36 -10.57 1.55
CA LYS A 72 -4.60 -10.01 0.44
C LYS A 72 -4.28 -8.53 0.64
N ILE A 73 -5.22 -7.73 1.14
CA ILE A 73 -4.99 -6.33 1.49
C ILE A 73 -3.84 -6.19 2.49
N MET A 74 -3.77 -7.04 3.51
CA MET A 74 -2.67 -7.01 4.49
C MET A 74 -1.33 -7.42 3.87
N SER A 75 -1.31 -8.48 3.05
CA SER A 75 -0.09 -8.88 2.33
C SER A 75 0.48 -7.74 1.48
N VAL A 76 -0.38 -7.09 0.69
CA VAL A 76 0.02 -5.96 -0.15
C VAL A 76 0.50 -4.78 0.70
N LEU A 77 -0.16 -4.49 1.83
CA LEU A 77 0.28 -3.44 2.74
C LEU A 77 1.70 -3.70 3.27
N ASP A 78 1.96 -4.91 3.74
CA ASP A 78 3.25 -5.31 4.31
C ASP A 78 4.36 -5.19 3.26
N GLU A 79 4.11 -5.62 2.03
CA GLU A 79 5.05 -5.53 0.90
C GLU A 79 5.38 -4.06 0.57
N VAL A 80 4.35 -3.22 0.37
CA VAL A 80 4.55 -1.79 0.03
C VAL A 80 5.30 -1.06 1.15
N TYR A 81 4.94 -1.31 2.40
CA TYR A 81 5.62 -0.70 3.53
C TYR A 81 7.05 -1.19 3.69
N LEU A 82 7.31 -2.47 3.45
CA LEU A 82 8.66 -3.03 3.50
C LEU A 82 9.54 -2.39 2.42
N GLU A 83 9.05 -2.26 1.19
CA GLU A 83 9.77 -1.58 0.12
C GLU A 83 10.08 -0.11 0.47
N PHE A 84 9.09 0.61 1.00
CA PHE A 84 9.28 1.98 1.46
C PHE A 84 10.30 2.06 2.62
N TRP A 85 10.21 1.14 3.57
CA TRP A 85 11.11 1.07 4.71
C TRP A 85 12.55 0.80 4.28
N GLN A 86 12.75 -0.18 3.40
CA GLN A 86 14.05 -0.49 2.81
C GLN A 86 14.61 0.70 2.02
N TYR A 87 13.77 1.43 1.29
CA TYR A 87 14.18 2.66 0.62
C TYR A 87 14.72 3.72 1.59
N CYS A 88 14.13 3.81 2.78
CA CYS A 88 14.54 4.77 3.81
C CYS A 88 15.89 4.43 4.47
N GLU A 89 16.39 3.19 4.37
CA GLU A 89 17.65 2.78 4.96
C GLU A 89 18.85 3.63 4.45
N LYS A 90 18.78 4.14 3.22
CA LYS A 90 19.83 5.03 2.67
C LYS A 90 20.02 6.35 3.45
N TYR A 91 19.05 6.73 4.27
CA TYR A 91 19.09 7.92 5.12
C TYR A 91 19.35 7.60 6.59
N ARG A 92 19.43 6.32 6.95
CA ARG A 92 19.69 5.92 8.33
C ARG A 92 21.17 5.98 8.63
N PRO A 93 21.56 6.47 9.81
CA PRO A 93 22.95 6.36 10.24
C PRO A 93 23.32 4.88 10.35
N GLU A 94 24.54 4.53 9.92
CA GLU A 94 25.10 3.22 10.21
C GLU A 94 25.09 3.01 11.73
N LYS A 95 24.57 1.85 12.17
CA LYS A 95 24.64 1.49 13.59
C LYS A 95 26.12 1.38 13.98
N LYS A 96 26.56 2.25 14.88
CA LYS A 96 27.88 2.14 15.53
C LYS A 96 27.99 0.86 16.35
#